data_AF-A0A954T1S2-F1
#
_entry.id   AF-A0A954T1S2-F1
#
_cell.length_a   1.000
_cell.length_b   1.000
_cell.length_c   1.000
_cell.angle_alpha   90.00
_cell.angle_beta   90.00
_cell.angle_gamma   90.00
#
_symmetry.space_group_name_H-M   'P 1'
#
loop_
_entity.id
_entity.type
_entity.pdbx_description
1 polymer ?
#
loop_
_entity_poly.entity_id
_entity_poly.type
_entity_poly.pdbx_seq_one_letter_code
_entity_poly.pdbx_strand_id
1 'polypeptide(L)'
;MTRIACGFLVVAGLAAFVSQAPAHGVFKNALQEKYEFKSVSCNACHVKGEPKTERNDFGKAFQDGIDALSYDGMGMTEAYEAAKDKGDAEKAAFEEVMKEAFLEVLKEVETKESPSGDTWGDLLQAGSIDGIKKEE
;
A
#
# COMPACT_ATOMS: atom_id res chain seq x y z
N MET A 1 -34.56 33.74 42.67
CA MET A 1 -34.00 32.43 42.28
C MET A 1 -33.76 32.46 40.77
N THR A 2 -32.58 32.92 40.36
CA THR A 2 -32.24 33.16 38.95
C THR A 2 -31.42 31.98 38.47
N ARG A 3 -32.02 31.09 37.66
CA ARG A 3 -31.33 29.94 37.06
C ARG A 3 -30.68 30.38 35.76
N ILE A 4 -29.35 30.46 35.76
CA ILE A 4 -28.50 30.63 34.58
C ILE A 4 -28.36 29.25 33.92
N ALA A 5 -28.92 29.09 32.72
CA ALA A 5 -28.74 27.89 31.93
C ALA A 5 -27.50 28.05 31.04
N CYS A 6 -26.46 27.26 31.34
CA CYS A 6 -25.29 27.08 30.49
C CYS A 6 -25.68 26.37 29.19
N GLY A 7 -25.66 27.08 28.07
CA GLY A 7 -25.70 26.48 26.74
C GLY A 7 -24.33 25.89 26.41
N PHE A 8 -24.19 24.57 26.51
CA PHE A 8 -23.06 23.83 25.96
C PHE A 8 -23.15 23.84 24.43
N LEU A 9 -22.24 24.56 23.80
CA LEU A 9 -22.04 24.56 22.35
C LEU A 9 -21.20 23.32 22.01
N VAL A 10 -21.86 22.24 21.62
CA VAL A 10 -21.19 21.02 21.15
C VAL A 10 -20.68 21.28 19.73
N VAL A 11 -19.40 21.60 19.62
CA VAL A 11 -18.68 21.63 18.34
C VAL A 11 -18.45 20.17 17.92
N ALA A 12 -19.33 19.66 17.06
CA ALA A 12 -19.14 18.38 16.39
C ALA A 12 -17.99 18.51 15.39
N GLY A 13 -16.78 18.17 15.82
CA GLY A 13 -15.63 18.03 14.94
C GLY A 13 -15.83 16.84 14.02
N LEU A 14 -16.06 17.09 12.73
CA LEU A 14 -15.93 16.11 11.66
C LEU A 14 -14.44 15.71 11.58
N ALA A 15 -14.05 14.66 12.29
CA ALA A 15 -12.79 13.99 12.05
C ALA A 15 -12.93 13.29 10.68
N ALA A 16 -12.34 13.86 9.64
CA ALA A 16 -12.12 13.18 8.38
C ALA A 16 -11.15 12.02 8.64
N PHE A 17 -11.70 10.82 8.88
CA PHE A 17 -10.93 9.60 8.87
C PHE A 17 -10.34 9.45 7.48
N VAL A 18 -9.04 9.70 7.36
CA VAL A 18 -8.28 9.41 6.15
C VAL A 18 -8.21 7.90 6.07
N SER A 19 -9.18 7.30 5.40
CA SER A 19 -9.21 5.87 5.09
C SER A 19 -7.94 5.54 4.32
N GLN A 20 -6.95 4.93 4.99
CA GLN A 20 -5.82 4.34 4.29
C GLN A 20 -6.40 3.26 3.36
N ALA A 21 -6.14 3.37 2.07
CA ALA A 21 -6.63 2.40 1.10
C ALA A 21 -6.07 1.00 1.50
N PRO A 22 -6.94 0.04 1.79
CA PRO A 22 -6.62 -1.13 2.60
C PRO A 22 -5.65 -2.13 1.92
N ALA A 23 -5.60 -2.15 0.58
CA ALA A 23 -4.65 -2.94 -0.21
C ALA A 23 -3.16 -2.65 0.08
N HIS A 24 -2.80 -1.44 0.52
CA HIS A 24 -1.40 -1.05 0.72
C HIS A 24 -0.71 -1.79 1.87
N GLY A 25 -1.49 -2.26 2.86
CA GLY A 25 -0.95 -3.05 3.97
C GLY A 25 -0.36 -4.38 3.46
N VAL A 26 -1.06 -5.03 2.53
CA VAL A 26 -0.67 -6.34 1.98
C VAL A 26 0.68 -6.27 1.27
N PHE A 27 0.84 -5.36 0.30
CA PHE A 27 2.08 -5.25 -0.48
C PHE A 27 3.27 -4.83 0.37
N LYS A 28 3.04 -3.88 1.29
CA LYS A 28 4.05 -3.44 2.25
C LYS A 28 4.55 -4.62 3.09
N ASN A 29 3.63 -5.39 3.67
CA ASN A 29 3.95 -6.53 4.52
C ASN A 29 4.67 -7.62 3.72
N ALA A 30 4.26 -7.86 2.48
CA ALA A 30 4.93 -8.80 1.58
C ALA A 30 6.40 -8.43 1.32
N LEU A 31 6.69 -7.15 1.07
CA LEU A 31 8.07 -6.66 0.92
C LEU A 31 8.86 -6.81 2.22
N GLN A 32 8.26 -6.42 3.36
CA GLN A 32 8.92 -6.54 4.66
C GLN A 32 9.29 -7.99 4.99
N GLU A 33 8.38 -8.92 4.73
CA GLU A 33 8.60 -10.35 5.00
C GLU A 33 9.66 -10.94 4.07
N LYS A 34 9.56 -10.69 2.75
CA LYS A 34 10.48 -11.29 1.76
C LYS A 34 11.94 -10.84 1.93
N TYR A 35 12.14 -9.60 2.35
CA TYR A 35 13.48 -8.98 2.47
C TYR A 35 13.90 -8.70 3.91
N GLU A 36 13.12 -9.16 4.89
CA GLU A 36 13.39 -8.98 6.32
C GLU A 36 13.60 -7.49 6.70
N PHE A 37 12.82 -6.59 6.08
CA PHE A 37 12.90 -5.17 6.39
C PHE A 37 12.17 -4.84 7.69
N LYS A 38 12.86 -4.15 8.61
CA LYS A 38 12.28 -3.54 9.81
C LYS A 38 11.04 -2.70 9.51
N SER A 39 11.08 -1.91 8.43
CA SER A 39 9.90 -1.16 7.99
C SER A 39 9.92 -0.85 6.50
N VAL A 40 8.75 -0.95 5.85
CA VAL A 40 8.48 -0.34 4.55
C VAL A 40 7.40 0.73 4.74
N SER A 41 7.59 1.91 4.15
CA SER A 41 6.62 3.00 4.20
C SER A 41 6.00 3.23 2.82
N CYS A 42 4.87 3.95 2.76
CA CYS A 42 4.23 4.26 1.47
C CYS A 42 5.16 5.02 0.51
N ASN A 43 6.18 5.70 1.02
CA ASN A 43 7.15 6.44 0.19
C ASN A 43 8.08 5.51 -0.60
N ALA A 44 8.08 4.21 -0.31
CA ALA A 44 8.75 3.22 -1.15
C ALA A 44 8.19 3.24 -2.57
N CYS A 45 6.88 3.36 -2.75
CA CYS A 45 6.23 3.35 -4.07
C CYS A 45 5.64 4.70 -4.49
N HIS A 46 5.47 5.64 -3.57
CA HIS A 46 4.81 6.93 -3.81
C HIS A 46 5.75 8.10 -3.60
N VAL A 47 5.51 9.19 -4.33
CA VAL A 47 6.29 10.41 -4.16
C VAL A 47 5.95 11.05 -2.81
N LYS A 48 6.98 11.37 -2.02
CA LYS A 48 6.82 11.95 -0.69
C LYS A 48 6.27 13.38 -0.80
N GLY A 49 5.16 13.64 -0.11
CA GLY A 49 4.51 14.96 -0.12
C GLY A 49 3.45 15.13 -1.21
N GLU A 50 3.36 14.17 -2.15
CA GLU A 50 2.38 14.16 -3.24
C GLU A 50 1.18 13.26 -2.93
N PRO A 51 0.07 13.38 -3.68
CA PRO A 51 -1.06 12.45 -3.61
C PRO A 51 -0.62 10.99 -3.83
N LYS A 52 -1.35 10.04 -3.23
CA LYS A 52 -1.03 8.59 -3.36
C LYS A 52 -1.26 8.03 -4.77
N THR A 53 -1.89 8.79 -5.66
CA THR A 53 -1.93 8.47 -7.09
C THR A 53 -0.57 8.65 -7.75
N GLU A 54 0.28 9.53 -7.22
CA GLU A 54 1.61 9.80 -7.75
C GLU A 54 2.62 8.76 -7.26
N ARG A 55 3.11 7.97 -8.22
CA ARG A 55 4.10 6.91 -8.00
C ARG A 55 5.51 7.42 -8.29
N ASN A 56 6.46 7.01 -7.46
CA ASN A 56 7.89 7.20 -7.79
C ASN A 56 8.33 6.13 -8.81
N ASP A 57 9.60 6.15 -9.21
CA ASP A 57 10.06 5.24 -10.28
C ASP A 57 9.99 3.76 -9.89
N PHE A 58 10.24 3.43 -8.63
CA PHE A 58 10.02 2.07 -8.13
C PHE A 58 8.54 1.68 -8.20
N GLY A 59 7.64 2.53 -7.72
CA GLY A 59 6.19 2.28 -7.75
C GLY A 59 5.60 2.19 -9.16
N LYS A 60 6.18 2.90 -10.13
CA LYS A 60 5.83 2.80 -11.56
C LYS A 60 6.30 1.48 -12.17
N ALA A 61 7.40 0.89 -11.69
CA ALA A 61 7.90 -0.39 -12.21
C ALA A 61 6.89 -1.54 -12.03
N PHE A 62 6.02 -1.45 -11.03
CA PHE A 62 4.93 -2.40 -10.78
C PHE A 62 3.66 -2.14 -11.60
N GLN A 63 3.52 -0.95 -12.21
CA GLN A 63 2.24 -0.49 -12.73
C GLN A 63 1.67 -1.46 -13.76
N ASP A 64 2.43 -1.81 -14.79
CA ASP A 64 1.97 -2.71 -15.84
C ASP A 64 1.59 -4.10 -15.29
N GLY A 65 2.39 -4.63 -14.36
CA GLY A 65 2.15 -5.95 -13.77
C GLY A 65 0.91 -5.96 -12.88
N ILE A 66 0.68 -4.91 -12.09
CA ILE A 66 -0.50 -4.77 -11.25
C ILE A 66 -1.76 -4.49 -12.07
N ASP A 67 -1.67 -3.62 -13.08
CA ASP A 67 -2.80 -3.24 -13.94
C ASP A 67 -3.24 -4.42 -14.84
N ALA A 68 -2.33 -5.35 -15.15
CA ALA A 68 -2.65 -6.59 -15.86
C ALA A 68 -3.39 -7.63 -15.01
N LEU A 69 -3.41 -7.49 -13.68
CA LEU A 69 -4.12 -8.41 -12.79
C LEU A 69 -5.62 -8.13 -12.85
N SER A 70 -6.36 -9.16 -13.25
CA SER A 70 -7.82 -9.15 -13.33
C SER A 70 -8.40 -10.33 -12.56
N TYR A 71 -9.44 -10.08 -11.78
CA TYR A 71 -10.13 -11.06 -10.95
C TYR A 71 -11.61 -11.04 -11.32
N ASP A 72 -12.07 -12.07 -12.03
CA ASP A 72 -13.45 -12.13 -12.56
C ASP A 72 -13.86 -10.90 -13.39
N GLY A 73 -12.90 -10.32 -14.13
CA GLY A 73 -13.11 -9.12 -14.95
C GLY A 73 -13.04 -7.80 -14.18
N MET A 74 -12.77 -7.84 -12.87
CA MET A 74 -12.55 -6.67 -12.02
C MET A 74 -11.06 -6.40 -11.83
N GLY A 75 -10.69 -5.13 -11.68
CA GLY A 75 -9.34 -4.77 -11.25
C GLY A 75 -9.10 -5.12 -9.77
N MET A 76 -7.83 -5.19 -9.35
CA MET A 76 -7.46 -5.59 -7.98
C MET A 76 -8.17 -4.78 -6.87
N THR A 77 -8.32 -3.46 -7.03
CA THR A 77 -9.01 -2.62 -6.04
C THR A 77 -10.51 -2.94 -5.94
N GLU A 78 -11.17 -3.15 -7.07
CA GLU A 78 -12.59 -3.48 -7.11
C GLU A 78 -12.85 -4.87 -6.53
N ALA A 79 -12.01 -5.86 -6.90
CA ALA A 79 -12.08 -7.20 -6.35
C ALA A 79 -11.83 -7.22 -4.83
N TYR A 80 -10.94 -6.38 -4.32
CA TYR A 80 -10.72 -6.23 -2.88
C TYR A 80 -11.93 -5.68 -2.15
N GLU A 81 -12.54 -4.61 -2.65
CA GLU A 81 -13.75 -4.04 -2.03
C GLU A 81 -14.91 -5.05 -2.11
N ALA A 82 -15.06 -5.78 -3.22
CA ALA A 82 -16.05 -6.85 -3.34
C ALA A 82 -15.82 -8.01 -2.35
N ALA A 83 -14.56 -8.34 -2.02
CA ALA A 83 -14.24 -9.32 -0.99
C ALA A 83 -14.54 -8.79 0.42
N LYS A 84 -14.21 -7.52 0.68
CA LYS A 84 -14.49 -6.84 1.95
C LYS A 84 -16.00 -6.75 2.24
N ASP A 85 -16.82 -6.49 1.23
CA ASP A 85 -18.28 -6.46 1.37
C ASP A 85 -18.89 -7.83 1.69
N LYS A 86 -18.17 -8.93 1.42
CA LYS A 86 -18.61 -10.31 1.73
C LYS A 86 -18.26 -10.74 3.15
N GLY A 87 -17.22 -10.14 3.76
CA GLY A 87 -16.83 -10.40 5.15
C GLY A 87 -15.33 -10.45 5.37
N ASP A 88 -14.91 -10.51 6.64
CA ASP A 88 -13.50 -10.54 7.02
C ASP A 88 -12.77 -11.81 6.53
N ALA A 89 -13.47 -12.94 6.40
CA ALA A 89 -12.89 -14.19 5.93
C ALA A 89 -12.56 -14.11 4.43
N GLU A 90 -13.49 -13.63 3.61
CA GLU A 90 -13.31 -13.41 2.17
C GLU A 90 -12.26 -12.33 1.89
N LYS A 91 -12.28 -11.25 2.68
CA LYS A 91 -11.24 -10.22 2.65
C LYS A 91 -9.86 -10.82 2.91
N ALA A 92 -9.68 -11.58 3.98
CA ALA A 92 -8.40 -12.20 4.31
C ALA A 92 -7.95 -13.20 3.24
N ALA A 93 -8.86 -14.00 2.70
CA ALA A 93 -8.55 -14.91 1.60
C ALA A 93 -8.09 -14.16 0.34
N PHE A 94 -8.71 -13.02 0.04
CA PHE A 94 -8.30 -12.19 -1.09
C PHE A 94 -6.98 -11.45 -0.83
N GLU A 95 -6.69 -11.05 0.40
CA GLU A 95 -5.39 -10.48 0.78
C GLU A 95 -4.22 -11.44 0.50
N GLU A 96 -4.40 -12.75 0.71
CA GLU A 96 -3.38 -13.75 0.35
C GLU A 96 -3.20 -13.84 -1.18
N VAL A 97 -4.30 -13.81 -1.96
CA VAL A 97 -4.22 -13.76 -3.43
C VAL A 97 -3.49 -12.52 -3.92
N MET A 98 -3.77 -11.36 -3.30
CA MET A 98 -3.07 -10.11 -3.60
C MET A 98 -1.59 -10.18 -3.26
N LYS A 99 -1.23 -10.79 -2.12
CA LYS A 99 0.16 -11.00 -1.70
C LYS A 99 0.90 -11.86 -2.72
N GLU A 100 0.35 -13.00 -3.11
CA GLU A 100 0.97 -13.92 -4.08
C GLU A 100 1.14 -13.25 -5.45
N ALA A 101 0.09 -12.59 -5.96
CA ALA A 101 0.16 -11.89 -7.23
C ALA A 101 1.18 -10.74 -7.22
N PHE A 102 1.24 -9.98 -6.12
CA PHE A 102 2.24 -8.94 -5.94
C PHE A 102 3.66 -9.51 -5.91
N LEU A 103 3.89 -10.63 -5.22
CA LEU A 103 5.21 -11.28 -5.17
C LEU A 103 5.63 -11.83 -6.54
N GLU A 104 4.68 -12.23 -7.39
CA GLU A 104 4.99 -12.63 -8.76
C GLU A 104 5.42 -11.43 -9.61
N VAL A 105 4.65 -10.34 -9.58
CA VAL A 105 5.03 -9.09 -10.27
C VAL A 105 6.37 -8.57 -9.75
N LEU A 106 6.63 -8.70 -8.45
CA LEU A 106 7.89 -8.30 -7.83
C LEU A 106 9.09 -9.04 -8.43
N LYS A 107 8.99 -10.34 -8.76
CA LYS A 107 10.08 -11.08 -9.41
C LYS A 107 10.46 -10.46 -10.75
N GLU A 108 9.48 -9.98 -11.51
CA GLU A 108 9.75 -9.29 -12.77
C GLU A 108 10.40 -7.93 -12.52
N VAL A 109 9.86 -7.16 -11.56
CA VAL A 109 10.39 -5.85 -11.18
C VAL A 109 11.84 -5.95 -10.70
N GLU A 110 12.19 -6.99 -9.94
CA GLU A 110 13.54 -7.26 -9.46
C GLU A 110 14.58 -7.31 -10.59
N THR A 111 14.17 -7.70 -11.80
CA THR A 111 15.05 -7.79 -12.98
C THR A 111 15.14 -6.50 -13.80
N LYS A 112 14.27 -5.51 -13.54
CA LYS A 112 14.24 -4.24 -14.28
C LYS A 112 15.33 -3.29 -13.77
N GLU A 113 15.94 -2.56 -14.69
CA GLU A 113 16.91 -1.51 -14.38
C GLU A 113 16.20 -0.29 -13.77
N SER A 114 16.80 0.27 -12.73
CA SER A 114 16.39 1.55 -12.14
C SER A 114 17.06 2.72 -12.86
N PRO A 115 16.59 3.97 -12.70
CA PRO A 115 17.26 5.14 -13.29
C PRO A 115 18.72 5.35 -12.86
N SER A 116 19.19 4.73 -11.77
CA SER A 116 20.60 4.79 -11.34
C SER A 116 21.50 3.77 -12.02
N GLY A 117 20.94 2.84 -12.80
CA GLY A 117 21.67 1.77 -13.49
C GLY A 117 21.78 0.44 -12.72
N ASP A 118 21.41 0.42 -11.43
CA ASP A 118 21.29 -0.82 -10.66
C ASP A 118 19.93 -1.48 -10.92
N THR A 119 19.80 -2.78 -10.69
CA THR A 119 18.48 -3.43 -10.74
C THR A 119 17.66 -3.09 -9.50
N TRP A 120 16.33 -3.09 -9.62
CA TRP A 120 15.48 -2.93 -8.43
C TRP A 120 15.69 -4.05 -7.40
N GLY A 121 16.04 -5.26 -7.84
CA GLY A 121 16.39 -6.36 -6.95
C GLY A 121 17.62 -6.04 -6.10
N ASP A 122 18.68 -5.49 -6.70
CA ASP A 122 19.87 -5.06 -5.97
C ASP A 122 19.56 -3.95 -4.97
N LEU A 123 18.76 -2.95 -5.37
CA LEU A 123 18.35 -1.85 -4.50
C LEU A 123 17.46 -2.32 -3.33
N LEU A 124 16.59 -3.31 -3.56
CA LEU A 124 15.80 -3.95 -2.51
C LEU A 124 16.71 -4.71 -1.55
N GLN A 125 17.58 -5.60 -2.05
CA GLN A 125 18.53 -6.32 -1.21
C GLN A 125 19.43 -5.38 -0.41
N ALA A 126 19.84 -4.25 -0.99
CA ALA A 126 20.62 -3.22 -0.32
C ALA A 126 19.78 -2.40 0.67
N GLY A 127 18.45 -2.40 0.56
CA GLY A 127 17.56 -1.55 1.36
C GLY A 127 17.73 -0.06 1.05
N SER A 128 18.16 0.25 -0.17
CA SER A 128 18.55 1.59 -0.61
C SER A 128 17.41 2.36 -1.28
N ILE A 129 16.21 1.79 -1.31
CA ILE A 129 15.00 2.46 -1.80
C ILE A 129 14.45 3.34 -0.68
N ASP A 130 14.13 4.59 -1.03
CA ASP A 130 13.53 5.55 -0.10
C ASP A 130 12.31 4.98 0.61
N GLY A 131 12.25 5.13 1.93
CA GLY A 131 11.14 4.63 2.72
C GLY A 131 11.21 3.15 3.07
N ILE A 132 12.29 2.44 2.74
CA ILE A 132 12.66 1.14 3.29
C ILE A 132 13.68 1.32 4.42
N LYS A 133 13.56 0.54 5.50
CA LYS A 133 14.55 0.46 6.59
C LYS A 133 14.86 -1.00 6.89
N LYS A 134 16.15 -1.33 6.94
CA LYS A 134 16.65 -2.63 7.38
C LYS A 134 16.66 -2.76 8.91
N GLU A 135 16.78 -3.99 9.39
CA GLU A 135 17.17 -4.28 10.77
C GLU A 135 18.58 -3.68 11.02
N GLU A 136 18.81 -3.16 12.23
CA GLU A 136 20.09 -2.54 12.64
C GLU A 136 21.09 -3.59 13.12
#